data_AF-A0A431JT39-F1
#
_entry.id   AF-A0A431JT39-F1
#
_cell.length_a   1.000
_cell.length_b   1.000
_cell.length_c   1.000
_cell.angle_alpha   90.00
_cell.angle_beta   90.00
_cell.angle_gamma   90.00
#
_symmetry.space_group_name_H-M   'P 1'
#
loop_
_entity.id
_entity.type
_entity.pdbx_description
1 polymer ?
#
loop_
_entity_poly.entity_id
_entity_poly.type
_entity_poly.pdbx_seq_one_letter_code
_entity_poly.pdbx_strand_id
1 'polypeptide(L)'
;MAEIATNGTLPHDSILIRALMKWPGEGEEEGRRQYYVTDFYRGVAYEPGPPQLLVSVEDIQKLLEAPSWPELVRQAKERTRRGMIAGDVLVSMYLMNLLRDRLPNRGAAGATLDKAFAIADEWARQGNAWGDGVPLAKMTKIKAAWLEFRPVAHLWAAVSMNQVFPYAPAREIFHPNYINAFFRAAAYFQRFGMSFTIPNKSNRSNIPLLDPSTTWALNTGRHPPAAPPIEDLSVFEDSPMLAILRRYQAG
;
A
#
# COMPACT_ATOMS: atom_id res chain seq x y z
N MET A 1 2.36 -16.81 -8.66
CA MET A 1 2.53 -15.35 -8.84
C MET A 1 1.18 -14.77 -9.23
N ALA A 2 0.64 -13.86 -8.44
CA ALA A 2 -0.61 -13.16 -8.76
C ALA A 2 -0.30 -11.94 -9.65
N GLU A 3 -0.98 -11.84 -10.79
CA GLU A 3 -0.90 -10.71 -11.71
C GLU A 3 -2.16 -9.86 -11.57
N ILE A 4 -2.01 -8.54 -11.45
CA ILE A 4 -3.15 -7.61 -11.52
C ILE A 4 -3.35 -7.24 -13.00
N ALA A 5 -4.22 -7.99 -13.67
CA ALA A 5 -4.70 -7.64 -15.00
C ALA A 5 -6.03 -6.88 -14.87
N THR A 6 -5.96 -5.55 -14.78
CA THR A 6 -7.15 -4.68 -14.83
C THR A 6 -7.02 -3.73 -16.00
N ASN A 7 -8.08 -3.59 -16.81
CA ASN A 7 -8.08 -2.60 -17.90
C ASN A 7 -8.29 -1.16 -17.37
N GLY A 8 -8.61 -0.98 -16.09
CA GLY A 8 -8.76 0.33 -15.44
C GLY A 8 -10.00 1.09 -15.88
N THR A 9 -10.85 0.46 -16.69
CA THR A 9 -12.00 1.07 -17.35
C THR A 9 -13.33 0.76 -16.66
N LEU A 10 -13.38 -0.25 -15.79
CA LEU A 10 -14.61 -0.67 -15.13
C LEU A 10 -14.64 -0.17 -13.67
N PRO A 11 -15.78 0.36 -13.18
CA PRO A 11 -15.94 0.74 -11.78
C PRO A 11 -15.55 -0.37 -10.78
N HIS A 12 -15.72 -1.63 -11.18
CA HIS A 12 -15.44 -2.82 -10.40
C HIS A 12 -13.93 -3.12 -10.24
N ASP A 13 -13.08 -2.57 -11.11
CA ASP A 13 -11.62 -2.70 -10.98
C ASP A 13 -11.15 -2.08 -9.66
N SER A 14 -11.78 -0.98 -9.23
CA SER A 14 -11.49 -0.33 -7.95
C SER A 14 -11.76 -1.23 -6.74
N ILE A 15 -12.85 -2.00 -6.78
CA ILE A 15 -13.25 -2.93 -5.72
C ILE A 15 -12.28 -4.11 -5.69
N LEU A 16 -11.96 -4.66 -6.86
CA LEU A 16 -11.01 -5.75 -7.01
C LEU A 16 -9.63 -5.36 -6.47
N ILE A 17 -9.08 -4.22 -6.89
CA ILE A 17 -7.80 -3.70 -6.40
C ILE A 17 -7.82 -3.55 -4.88
N ARG A 18 -8.90 -2.98 -4.32
CA ARG A 18 -9.07 -2.84 -2.88
C ARG A 18 -9.18 -4.18 -2.14
N ALA A 19 -9.75 -5.21 -2.74
CA ALA A 19 -9.83 -6.55 -2.18
C ALA A 19 -8.44 -7.20 -2.17
N LEU A 20 -7.78 -7.16 -3.33
CA LEU A 20 -6.43 -7.66 -3.56
C LEU A 20 -5.42 -7.06 -2.56
N MET A 21 -5.45 -5.75 -2.36
CA MET A 21 -4.56 -5.05 -1.42
C MET A 21 -4.80 -5.43 0.05
N LYS A 22 -6.03 -5.79 0.42
CA LYS A 22 -6.41 -6.12 1.81
C LYS A 22 -6.15 -7.59 2.15
N TRP A 23 -6.27 -8.50 1.18
CA TRP A 23 -6.03 -9.94 1.34
C TRP A 23 -4.91 -10.42 0.41
N PRO A 24 -3.66 -10.02 0.66
CA PRO A 24 -2.54 -10.27 -0.25
C PRO A 24 -1.96 -11.69 -0.16
N GLY A 25 -2.26 -12.43 0.91
CA GLY A 25 -1.65 -13.73 1.19
C GLY A 25 -2.15 -14.86 0.29
N GLU A 26 -1.31 -15.87 0.13
CA GLU A 26 -1.73 -17.18 -0.38
C GLU A 26 -2.64 -17.84 0.66
N GLY A 27 -3.75 -18.44 0.21
CA GLY A 27 -4.77 -18.99 1.12
C GLY A 27 -5.80 -17.96 1.61
N GLU A 28 -5.68 -16.69 1.20
CA GLU A 28 -6.66 -15.64 1.53
C GLU A 28 -7.65 -15.36 0.40
N GLU A 29 -7.70 -16.23 -0.63
CA GLU A 29 -8.56 -16.07 -1.81
C GLU A 29 -10.04 -16.01 -1.43
N GLU A 30 -10.44 -16.78 -0.42
CA GLU A 30 -11.81 -16.81 0.07
C GLU A 30 -12.21 -15.46 0.68
N GLY A 31 -11.44 -14.95 1.64
CA GLY A 31 -11.73 -13.65 2.26
C GLY A 31 -11.70 -12.50 1.25
N ARG A 32 -10.80 -12.57 0.27
CA ARG A 32 -10.72 -11.65 -0.85
C ARG A 32 -11.98 -11.68 -1.71
N ARG A 33 -12.47 -12.88 -2.07
CA ARG A 33 -13.67 -13.07 -2.89
C ARG A 33 -14.91 -12.60 -2.13
N GLN A 34 -15.06 -12.99 -0.86
CA GLN A 34 -16.16 -12.56 -0.01
C GLN A 34 -16.25 -11.03 0.11
N TYR A 35 -15.12 -10.36 0.32
CA TYR A 35 -15.10 -8.89 0.36
C TYR A 35 -15.45 -8.28 -1.00
N TYR A 36 -14.84 -8.76 -2.10
CA TYR A 36 -15.11 -8.25 -3.44
C TYR A 36 -16.60 -8.33 -3.78
N VAL A 37 -17.17 -9.53 -3.63
CA VAL A 37 -18.58 -9.80 -3.93
C VAL A 37 -19.47 -8.92 -3.04
N THR A 38 -19.24 -8.88 -1.73
CA THR A 38 -20.08 -8.09 -0.82
C THR A 38 -20.02 -6.58 -1.12
N ASP A 39 -18.83 -6.01 -1.37
CA ASP A 39 -18.67 -4.59 -1.70
C ASP A 39 -19.26 -4.25 -3.08
N PHE A 40 -19.11 -5.15 -4.06
CA PHE A 40 -19.69 -5.03 -5.40
C PHE A 40 -21.21 -4.99 -5.36
N TYR A 41 -21.85 -6.01 -4.78
CA TYR A 41 -23.31 -6.13 -4.79
C TYR A 41 -23.96 -5.02 -3.96
N ARG A 42 -23.28 -4.58 -2.90
CA ARG A 42 -23.71 -3.40 -2.14
C ARG A 42 -23.65 -2.13 -2.97
N GLY A 43 -22.56 -1.90 -3.72
CA GLY A 43 -22.42 -0.73 -4.60
C GLY A 43 -23.54 -0.66 -5.63
N VAL A 44 -23.83 -1.78 -6.29
CA VAL A 44 -24.90 -1.85 -7.30
C VAL A 44 -26.28 -1.66 -6.68
N ALA A 45 -26.54 -2.16 -5.48
CA ALA A 45 -27.83 -1.99 -4.81
C ALA A 45 -28.17 -0.52 -4.48
N TYR A 46 -27.17 0.38 -4.46
CA TYR A 46 -27.36 1.82 -4.25
C TYR A 46 -27.43 2.63 -5.54
N GLU A 47 -27.29 2.00 -6.72
CA GLU A 47 -27.44 2.71 -7.99
C GLU A 47 -28.92 3.01 -8.29
N PRO A 48 -29.25 4.23 -8.76
CA PRO A 48 -30.63 4.59 -9.07
C PRO A 48 -31.11 3.87 -10.32
N GLY A 49 -32.08 2.95 -10.17
CA GLY A 49 -32.73 2.23 -11.25
C GLY A 49 -33.09 0.79 -10.86
N PRO A 50 -33.87 0.07 -11.67
CA PRO A 50 -34.06 -1.36 -11.46
C PRO A 50 -32.72 -2.07 -11.69
N PRO A 51 -32.15 -2.75 -10.67
CA PRO A 51 -30.88 -3.43 -10.83
C PRO A 51 -31.06 -4.60 -11.82
N GLN A 52 -30.51 -4.46 -13.03
CA GLN A 52 -30.38 -5.59 -13.95
C GLN A 52 -29.13 -6.38 -13.58
N LEU A 53 -29.14 -6.96 -12.39
CA LEU A 53 -27.97 -7.62 -11.85
C LEU A 53 -28.05 -9.13 -12.07
N LEU A 54 -27.21 -9.63 -12.97
CA LEU A 54 -26.98 -11.05 -13.12
C LEU A 54 -26.07 -11.52 -11.98
N VAL A 55 -26.68 -12.13 -10.96
CA VAL A 55 -25.95 -12.73 -9.84
C VAL A 55 -25.60 -14.17 -10.22
N SER A 56 -24.32 -14.53 -10.19
CA SER A 56 -23.92 -15.93 -10.39
C SER A 56 -24.26 -16.78 -9.16
N VAL A 57 -24.51 -18.08 -9.35
CA VAL A 57 -24.74 -19.01 -8.22
C VAL A 57 -23.55 -19.04 -7.26
N GLU A 58 -22.34 -18.95 -7.81
CA GLU A 58 -21.10 -18.87 -7.03
C GLU A 58 -21.07 -17.62 -6.15
N ASP A 59 -21.44 -16.45 -6.68
CA ASP A 59 -21.49 -15.22 -5.89
C ASP A 59 -22.55 -15.30 -4.78
N ILE A 60 -23.70 -15.93 -5.03
CA ILE A 60 -24.72 -16.15 -4.00
C ILE A 60 -24.14 -17.01 -2.87
N GLN A 61 -23.43 -18.09 -3.19
CA GLN A 61 -22.78 -18.93 -2.18
C GLN A 61 -21.78 -18.10 -1.36
N LYS A 62 -20.95 -17.29 -2.03
CA LYS A 62 -19.98 -16.42 -1.33
C LYS A 62 -20.64 -15.37 -0.44
N LEU A 63 -21.78 -14.81 -0.85
CA LEU A 63 -22.57 -13.90 -0.01
C LEU A 63 -23.17 -14.61 1.21
N LEU A 64 -23.62 -15.86 1.07
CA LEU A 64 -24.18 -16.65 2.16
C LEU A 64 -23.12 -17.12 3.16
N GLU A 65 -21.91 -17.40 2.68
CA GLU A 65 -20.75 -17.82 3.49
C GLU A 65 -20.00 -16.64 4.11
N ALA A 66 -20.21 -15.43 3.59
CA ALA A 66 -19.53 -14.23 4.05
C ALA A 66 -19.89 -13.89 5.50
N PRO A 67 -18.93 -13.38 6.30
CA PRO A 67 -19.25 -12.76 7.58
C PRO A 67 -20.25 -11.62 7.41
N SER A 68 -20.93 -11.27 8.51
CA SER A 68 -21.81 -10.10 8.53
C SER A 68 -21.07 -8.84 8.03
N TRP A 69 -21.80 -7.93 7.36
CA TRP A 69 -21.20 -6.70 6.84
C TRP A 69 -20.40 -5.88 7.87
N PRO A 70 -20.90 -5.66 9.11
CA PRO A 70 -20.11 -4.96 10.13
C PRO A 70 -18.77 -5.64 10.43
N GLU A 71 -18.76 -6.97 10.43
CA GLU A 71 -17.55 -7.76 10.65
C GLU A 71 -16.58 -7.67 9.46
N LEU A 72 -17.08 -7.77 8.22
CA LEU A 72 -16.26 -7.55 7.02
C LEU A 72 -15.64 -6.15 6.99
N VAL A 73 -16.41 -5.12 7.35
CA VAL A 73 -15.90 -3.74 7.43
C VAL A 73 -14.83 -3.61 8.51
N ARG A 74 -15.03 -4.24 9.67
CA ARG A 74 -14.04 -4.25 10.76
C ARG A 74 -12.74 -4.91 10.29
N GLN A 75 -12.82 -6.07 9.64
CA GLN A 75 -11.66 -6.76 9.08
C GLN A 75 -10.98 -5.93 7.99
N ALA A 76 -11.76 -5.33 7.09
CA ALA A 76 -11.24 -4.50 6.00
C ALA A 76 -10.52 -3.26 6.53
N LYS A 77 -11.03 -2.61 7.58
CA LYS A 77 -10.37 -1.48 8.25
C LYS A 77 -9.04 -1.88 8.88
N GLU A 78 -9.01 -2.97 9.65
CA GLU A 78 -7.78 -3.46 10.27
C GLU A 78 -6.73 -3.84 9.20
N ARG A 79 -7.14 -4.54 8.14
CA ARG A 79 -6.25 -4.88 7.02
C ARG A 79 -5.76 -3.65 6.27
N THR A 80 -6.61 -2.65 6.06
CA THR A 80 -6.22 -1.36 5.44
C THR A 80 -5.14 -0.68 6.27
N ARG A 81 -5.36 -0.57 7.58
CA ARG A 81 -4.39 -0.04 8.53
C ARG A 81 -3.05 -0.79 8.43
N ARG A 82 -3.08 -2.12 8.43
CA ARG A 82 -1.87 -2.94 8.34
C ARG A 82 -1.14 -2.79 7.00
N GLY A 83 -1.88 -2.71 5.91
CA GLY A 83 -1.34 -2.42 4.58
C GLY A 83 -0.68 -1.06 4.50
N MET A 84 -1.32 -0.01 5.03
CA MET A 84 -0.76 1.34 5.08
C MET A 84 0.58 1.37 5.83
N ILE A 85 0.75 0.62 6.93
CA ILE A 85 2.06 0.49 7.62
C ILE A 85 3.12 -0.03 6.67
N ALA A 86 2.81 -1.09 5.93
CA ALA A 86 3.76 -1.68 5.00
C ALA A 86 4.11 -0.68 3.87
N GLY A 87 3.14 0.11 3.41
CA GLY A 87 3.36 1.24 2.52
C GLY A 87 4.30 2.28 3.11
N ASP A 88 4.05 2.76 4.33
CA ASP A 88 4.85 3.78 5.01
C ASP A 88 6.28 3.32 5.27
N VAL A 89 6.49 2.04 5.59
CA VAL A 89 7.83 1.45 5.71
C VAL A 89 8.57 1.53 4.37
N LEU A 90 7.92 1.17 3.26
CA LEU A 90 8.53 1.23 1.93
C LEU A 90 8.80 2.67 1.50
N VAL A 91 7.89 3.60 1.76
CA VAL A 91 8.09 5.05 1.52
C VAL A 91 9.26 5.57 2.36
N SER A 92 9.35 5.20 3.63
CA SER A 92 10.46 5.62 4.51
C SER A 92 11.81 5.13 3.98
N MET A 93 11.88 3.87 3.53
CA MET A 93 13.08 3.32 2.88
C MET A 93 13.44 4.10 1.61
N TYR A 94 12.45 4.42 0.79
CA TYR A 94 12.62 5.22 -0.43
C TYR A 94 13.17 6.61 -0.12
N LEU A 95 12.56 7.34 0.81
CA LEU A 95 12.95 8.71 1.14
C LEU A 95 14.33 8.76 1.80
N MET A 96 14.65 7.82 2.68
CA MET A 96 16.01 7.72 3.24
C MET A 96 17.06 7.51 2.15
N ASN A 97 16.75 6.71 1.12
CA ASN A 97 17.67 6.51 -0.01
C ASN A 97 17.73 7.74 -0.93
N LEU A 98 16.59 8.35 -1.24
CA LEU A 98 16.50 9.53 -2.11
C LEU A 98 17.25 10.74 -1.53
N LEU A 99 17.18 10.92 -0.21
CA LEU A 99 17.70 12.09 0.49
C LEU A 99 19.06 11.85 1.15
N ARG A 100 19.70 10.72 0.86
CA ARG A 100 20.98 10.30 1.48
C ARG A 100 22.09 11.34 1.37
N ASP A 101 22.11 12.11 0.26
CA ASP A 101 23.16 13.11 -0.01
C ASP A 101 22.81 14.49 0.58
N ARG A 102 21.56 14.68 1.04
CA ARG A 102 21.02 15.97 1.52
C ARG A 102 20.84 16.03 3.03
N LEU A 103 20.93 14.90 3.72
CA LEU A 103 20.73 14.82 5.17
C LEU A 103 22.04 14.37 5.84
N PRO A 104 22.40 14.93 7.00
CA PRO A 104 23.69 14.69 7.63
C PRO A 104 23.89 13.19 7.93
N ASN A 105 25.03 12.65 7.49
CA ASN A 105 25.46 11.26 7.72
C ASN A 105 25.88 11.01 9.19
N ARG A 106 25.00 11.25 10.17
CA ARG A 106 25.23 10.84 11.55
C ARG A 106 24.43 9.56 11.83
N GLY A 107 25.15 8.53 12.26
CA GLY A 107 24.66 7.15 12.38
C GLY A 107 25.14 6.27 11.22
N ALA A 108 26.04 5.33 11.53
CA ALA A 108 26.88 4.55 10.60
C ALA A 108 26.17 3.59 9.60
N ALA A 109 24.92 3.79 9.23
CA ALA A 109 24.24 2.96 8.23
C ALA A 109 23.16 3.76 7.50
N GLY A 110 23.12 3.65 6.18
CA GLY A 110 22.12 4.28 5.30
C GLY A 110 20.67 3.85 5.57
N ALA A 111 19.85 3.70 4.53
CA ALA A 111 18.47 3.26 4.72
C ALA A 111 18.42 1.82 5.31
N THR A 112 17.85 1.66 6.50
CA THR A 112 17.67 0.35 7.16
C THR A 112 16.22 0.12 7.54
N LEU A 113 15.80 -1.16 7.59
CA LEU A 113 14.44 -1.52 8.00
C LEU A 113 14.11 -1.09 9.42
N ASP A 114 15.04 -1.20 10.38
CA ASP A 114 14.77 -0.79 11.76
C ASP A 114 14.52 0.73 11.86
N LYS A 115 15.24 1.55 11.06
CA LYS A 115 14.95 2.99 10.93
C LYS A 115 13.59 3.22 10.29
N ALA A 116 13.29 2.53 9.18
CA ALA A 116 12.00 2.66 8.50
C ALA A 116 10.81 2.28 9.38
N PHE A 117 10.93 1.23 10.21
CA PHE A 117 9.90 0.86 11.17
C PHE A 117 9.69 1.94 12.24
N ALA A 118 10.77 2.56 12.72
CA ALA A 118 10.68 3.62 13.72
C ALA A 118 10.03 4.89 13.13
N ILE A 119 10.39 5.27 11.90
CA ILE A 119 9.77 6.39 11.18
C ILE A 119 8.28 6.12 10.93
N ALA A 120 7.91 4.94 10.45
CA ALA A 120 6.51 4.58 10.21
C ALA A 120 5.68 4.59 11.51
N ASP A 121 6.25 4.15 12.64
CA ASP A 121 5.62 4.22 13.96
C ASP A 121 5.40 5.66 14.41
N GLU A 122 6.41 6.52 14.26
CA GLU A 122 6.30 7.93 14.62
C GLU A 122 5.27 8.66 13.74
N TRP A 123 5.28 8.40 12.42
CA TRP A 123 4.33 8.97 11.47
C TRP A 123 2.89 8.64 11.84
N ALA A 124 2.65 7.39 12.19
CA ALA A 124 1.35 6.92 12.64
C ALA A 124 0.86 7.57 13.94
N ARG A 125 1.79 7.93 14.85
CA ARG A 125 1.46 8.57 16.13
C ARG A 125 1.15 10.06 16.00
N GLN A 126 1.66 10.75 14.98
CA GLN A 126 1.56 12.22 14.83
C GLN A 126 0.24 12.73 14.22
N GLY A 127 -0.82 11.93 14.25
CA GLY A 127 -2.17 12.40 13.88
C GLY A 127 -2.66 11.94 12.52
N ASN A 128 -1.84 11.22 11.73
CA ASN A 128 -2.34 10.39 10.63
C ASN A 128 -2.78 9.02 11.17
N ALA A 129 -3.67 9.05 12.15
CA ALA A 129 -4.22 7.83 12.71
C ALA A 129 -4.80 6.96 11.58
N TRP A 130 -4.63 5.64 11.70
CA TRP A 130 -4.88 4.66 10.66
C TRP A 130 -6.38 4.55 10.29
N GLY A 131 -6.95 5.57 9.67
CA GLY A 131 -8.37 5.67 9.31
C GLY A 131 -9.36 5.68 10.49
N ASP A 132 -8.93 5.37 11.73
CA ASP A 132 -9.79 5.13 12.89
C ASP A 132 -9.41 5.90 14.17
N GLY A 133 -8.32 6.68 14.17
CA GLY A 133 -7.89 7.40 15.38
C GLY A 133 -7.00 6.59 16.33
N VAL A 134 -6.75 5.30 16.08
CA VAL A 134 -6.15 4.40 17.08
C VAL A 134 -4.67 4.11 16.77
N PRO A 135 -3.72 4.43 17.66
CA PRO A 135 -2.31 4.07 17.47
C PRO A 135 -2.09 2.55 17.34
N LEU A 136 -1.04 2.13 16.64
CA LEU A 136 -0.52 0.77 16.81
C LEU A 136 0.33 0.73 18.06
N ALA A 137 -0.04 -0.14 19.00
CA ALA A 137 0.56 -0.12 20.32
C ALA A 137 2.02 -0.60 20.38
N LYS A 138 2.56 -1.33 19.37
CA LYS A 138 3.89 -2.00 19.48
C LYS A 138 4.60 -2.20 18.15
N MET A 139 5.93 -2.03 18.15
CA MET A 139 6.87 -2.35 17.05
C MET A 139 6.70 -3.76 16.48
N THR A 140 6.36 -4.74 17.33
CA THR A 140 6.08 -6.11 16.89
C THR A 140 4.92 -6.19 15.90
N LYS A 141 3.88 -5.36 16.08
CA LYS A 141 2.74 -5.28 15.16
C LYS A 141 3.12 -4.65 13.82
N ILE A 142 4.03 -3.67 13.83
CA ILE A 142 4.56 -3.04 12.62
C ILE A 142 5.35 -4.06 11.79
N LYS A 143 6.25 -4.82 12.45
CA LYS A 143 7.01 -5.89 11.79
C LYS A 143 6.09 -6.98 11.23
N ALA A 144 5.08 -7.39 11.99
CA ALA A 144 4.10 -8.38 11.52
C ALA A 144 3.27 -7.87 10.33
N ALA A 145 2.84 -6.61 10.35
CA ALA A 145 2.14 -6.00 9.23
C ALA A 145 3.02 -5.86 7.99
N TRP A 146 4.28 -5.44 8.16
CA TRP A 146 5.25 -5.43 7.07
C TRP A 146 5.38 -6.81 6.44
N LEU A 147 5.56 -7.88 7.22
CA LEU A 147 5.72 -9.23 6.68
C LEU A 147 4.48 -9.71 5.92
N GLU A 148 3.28 -9.50 6.48
CA GLU A 148 2.02 -9.92 5.86
C GLU A 148 1.73 -9.14 4.56
N PHE A 149 1.93 -7.82 4.57
CA PHE A 149 1.56 -6.96 3.44
C PHE A 149 2.74 -6.64 2.50
N ARG A 150 3.94 -7.19 2.75
CA ARG A 150 5.11 -7.03 1.88
C ARG A 150 4.80 -7.31 0.41
N PRO A 151 4.03 -8.36 0.04
CA PRO A 151 3.69 -8.65 -1.36
C PRO A 151 3.01 -7.50 -2.12
N VAL A 152 2.28 -6.64 -1.40
CA VAL A 152 1.49 -5.53 -1.95
C VAL A 152 1.92 -4.17 -1.39
N ALA A 153 3.07 -4.10 -0.71
CA ALA A 153 3.53 -2.88 -0.04
C ALA A 153 3.71 -1.70 -1.03
N HIS A 154 4.06 -1.99 -2.28
CA HIS A 154 4.18 -0.99 -3.34
C HIS A 154 2.85 -0.31 -3.71
N LEU A 155 1.74 -1.03 -3.66
CA LEU A 155 0.39 -0.47 -3.84
C LEU A 155 0.03 0.46 -2.68
N TRP A 156 0.30 0.02 -1.45
CA TRP A 156 0.05 0.84 -0.25
C TRP A 156 0.97 2.06 -0.19
N ALA A 157 2.22 1.95 -0.60
CA ALA A 157 3.16 3.06 -0.71
C ALA A 157 2.64 4.12 -1.70
N ALA A 158 2.01 3.73 -2.81
CA ALA A 158 1.38 4.66 -3.72
C ALA A 158 0.21 5.42 -3.08
N VAL A 159 -0.60 4.75 -2.24
CA VAL A 159 -1.66 5.40 -1.45
C VAL A 159 -1.08 6.39 -0.45
N SER A 160 -0.08 5.98 0.35
CA SER A 160 0.60 6.85 1.32
C SER A 160 1.24 8.06 0.64
N MET A 161 1.92 7.85 -0.49
CA MET A 161 2.58 8.93 -1.21
C MET A 161 1.58 9.94 -1.77
N ASN A 162 0.37 9.53 -2.17
CA ASN A 162 -0.68 10.46 -2.61
C ASN A 162 -1.14 11.42 -1.50
N GLN A 163 -0.96 11.06 -0.22
CA GLN A 163 -1.31 11.94 0.90
C GLN A 163 -0.32 13.11 1.03
N VAL A 164 0.92 12.90 0.57
CA VAL A 164 2.00 13.91 0.64
C VAL A 164 2.17 14.61 -0.71
N PHE A 165 2.03 13.88 -1.81
CA PHE A 165 2.11 14.36 -3.19
C PHE A 165 0.86 13.94 -3.95
N PRO A 166 -0.25 14.69 -3.81
CA PRO A 166 -1.50 14.33 -4.44
C PRO A 166 -1.38 14.31 -5.97
N TYR A 167 -1.46 13.12 -6.56
CA TYR A 167 -1.68 12.92 -7.99
C TYR A 167 -3.15 12.58 -8.29
N ALA A 168 -3.95 12.40 -7.24
CA ALA A 168 -5.39 12.21 -7.25
C ALA A 168 -6.03 12.84 -5.99
N PRO A 169 -7.30 13.26 -6.04
CA PRO A 169 -8.05 13.64 -4.84
C PRO A 169 -8.06 12.51 -3.81
N ALA A 170 -8.02 12.83 -2.51
CA ALA A 170 -7.77 11.88 -1.42
C ALA A 170 -8.72 10.66 -1.38
N ARG A 171 -9.94 10.79 -1.93
CA ARG A 171 -10.96 9.73 -1.96
C ARG A 171 -11.17 9.13 -3.36
N GLU A 172 -10.39 9.56 -4.34
CA GLU A 172 -10.57 9.23 -5.75
C GLU A 172 -9.33 8.54 -6.35
N ILE A 173 -8.35 8.12 -5.53
CA ILE A 173 -7.16 7.38 -5.99
C ILE A 173 -7.52 6.17 -6.88
N PHE A 174 -8.62 5.48 -6.55
CA PHE A 174 -9.09 4.31 -7.31
C PHE A 174 -10.16 4.63 -8.35
N HIS A 175 -10.45 5.91 -8.60
CA HIS A 175 -11.39 6.32 -9.64
C HIS A 175 -10.77 6.07 -11.02
N PRO A 176 -11.55 5.67 -12.05
CA PRO A 176 -11.03 5.37 -13.40
C PRO A 176 -10.13 6.47 -13.99
N ASN A 177 -10.45 7.75 -13.71
CA ASN A 177 -9.65 8.88 -14.19
C ASN A 177 -8.22 8.94 -13.59
N TYR A 178 -8.01 8.37 -12.40
CA TYR A 178 -6.74 8.44 -11.67
C TYR A 178 -6.05 7.09 -11.49
N ILE A 179 -6.71 5.98 -11.85
CA ILE A 179 -6.19 4.63 -11.62
C ILE A 179 -4.84 4.39 -12.32
N ASN A 180 -4.65 5.00 -13.49
CA ASN A 180 -3.38 4.95 -14.21
C ASN A 180 -2.26 5.68 -13.44
N ALA A 181 -2.55 6.84 -12.83
CA ALA A 181 -1.57 7.55 -12.02
C ALA A 181 -1.20 6.73 -10.76
N PHE A 182 -2.20 6.11 -10.12
CA PHE A 182 -1.98 5.17 -9.02
C PHE A 182 -1.06 4.00 -9.41
N PHE A 183 -1.35 3.31 -10.52
CA PHE A 183 -0.52 2.18 -10.97
C PHE A 183 0.90 2.60 -11.37
N ARG A 184 1.07 3.79 -11.96
CA ARG A 184 2.41 4.34 -12.26
C ARG A 184 3.21 4.57 -10.98
N ALA A 185 2.60 5.19 -9.98
CA ALA A 185 3.24 5.38 -8.67
C ALA A 185 3.57 4.04 -8.01
N ALA A 186 2.65 3.08 -8.02
CA ALA A 186 2.87 1.76 -7.45
C ALA A 186 3.99 0.98 -8.16
N ALA A 187 4.06 1.04 -9.49
CA ALA A 187 5.12 0.41 -10.27
C ALA A 187 6.50 1.03 -9.99
N TYR A 188 6.55 2.34 -9.72
CA TYR A 188 7.77 2.99 -9.28
C TYR A 188 8.26 2.43 -7.93
N PHE A 189 7.37 2.34 -6.93
CA PHE A 189 7.71 1.75 -5.63
C PHE A 189 8.07 0.27 -5.71
N GLN A 190 7.41 -0.47 -6.60
CA GLN A 190 7.70 -1.88 -6.84
C GLN A 190 9.14 -2.05 -7.33
N ARG A 191 9.55 -1.27 -8.33
CA ARG A 191 10.92 -1.30 -8.86
C ARG A 191 11.96 -0.86 -7.85
N PHE A 192 11.68 0.21 -7.10
CA PHE A 192 12.55 0.61 -6.00
C PHE A 192 12.72 -0.54 -5.01
N GLY A 193 11.62 -1.14 -4.54
CA GLY A 193 11.66 -2.25 -3.59
C GLY A 193 12.38 -3.50 -4.11
N MET A 194 12.26 -3.81 -5.41
CA MET A 194 12.92 -4.97 -6.01
C MET A 194 14.41 -4.74 -6.33
N SER A 195 14.83 -3.48 -6.54
CA SER A 195 16.22 -3.14 -6.86
C SER A 195 17.04 -2.70 -5.66
N PHE A 196 16.40 -2.06 -4.68
CA PHE A 196 17.05 -1.68 -3.42
C PHE A 196 17.29 -2.92 -2.57
N THR A 197 18.54 -3.15 -2.21
CA THR A 197 18.93 -4.32 -1.43
C THR A 197 19.38 -3.92 -0.02
N ILE A 198 19.05 -4.77 0.94
CA ILE A 198 19.45 -4.64 2.34
C ILE A 198 20.34 -5.81 2.75
N PRO A 199 21.31 -5.60 3.67
CA PRO A 199 22.13 -6.69 4.18
C PRO A 199 21.28 -7.73 4.90
N ASN A 200 21.43 -8.99 4.51
CA ASN A 200 20.86 -10.12 5.23
C ASN A 200 21.81 -10.55 6.35
N LYS A 201 21.32 -10.46 7.60
CA LYS A 201 22.10 -10.80 8.79
C LYS A 201 22.45 -12.29 8.87
N SER A 202 21.68 -13.18 8.25
CA SER A 202 21.88 -14.64 8.39
C SER A 202 22.97 -15.21 7.50
N ASN A 203 23.16 -14.68 6.29
CA ASN A 203 24.08 -15.25 5.30
C ASN A 203 25.02 -14.21 4.65
N ARG A 204 25.04 -12.96 5.15
CA ARG A 204 25.83 -11.83 4.61
C ARG A 204 25.56 -11.51 3.12
N SER A 205 24.49 -12.05 2.53
CA SER A 205 24.06 -11.67 1.18
C SER A 205 23.21 -10.40 1.25
N ASN A 206 23.08 -9.71 0.12
CA ASN A 206 22.11 -8.63 0.00
C ASN A 206 20.80 -9.23 -0.53
N ILE A 207 19.68 -8.86 0.08
CA ILE A 207 18.34 -9.28 -0.37
C ILE A 207 17.53 -8.07 -0.82
N PRO A 208 16.74 -8.18 -1.90
CA PRO A 208 15.79 -7.14 -2.28
C PRO A 208 14.83 -6.80 -1.14
N LEU A 209 14.48 -5.53 -1.02
CA LEU A 209 13.50 -5.05 -0.03
C LEU A 209 12.12 -5.68 -0.28
N LEU A 210 11.73 -5.87 -1.54
CA LEU A 210 10.55 -6.63 -1.97
C LEU A 210 11.00 -7.88 -2.72
N ASP A 211 10.48 -9.05 -2.33
CA ASP A 211 10.84 -10.33 -2.93
C ASP A 211 10.12 -10.50 -4.29
N PRO A 212 10.84 -10.63 -5.42
CA PRO A 212 10.23 -10.76 -6.74
C PRO A 212 9.30 -11.98 -6.90
N SER A 213 9.49 -13.03 -6.11
CA SER A 213 8.69 -14.27 -6.21
C SER A 213 7.30 -14.14 -5.59
N THR A 214 7.17 -13.31 -4.56
CA THR A 214 5.93 -13.12 -3.80
C THR A 214 5.28 -11.76 -4.05
N THR A 215 6.06 -10.76 -4.48
CA THR A 215 5.54 -9.42 -4.79
C THR A 215 4.65 -9.48 -6.02
N TRP A 216 3.47 -8.90 -5.89
CA TRP A 216 2.50 -8.91 -6.97
C TRP A 216 2.99 -8.10 -8.17
N ALA A 217 2.78 -8.64 -9.37
CA ALA A 217 3.22 -8.02 -10.59
C ALA A 217 2.17 -7.02 -11.09
N LEU A 218 2.62 -5.80 -11.40
CA LEU A 218 1.83 -4.82 -12.14
C LEU A 218 2.14 -4.98 -13.62
N ASN A 219 1.13 -5.28 -14.43
CA ASN A 219 1.28 -5.35 -15.88
C ASN A 219 1.25 -3.93 -16.47
N THR A 220 2.31 -3.14 -16.25
CA THR A 220 2.36 -1.73 -16.72
C THR A 220 2.85 -1.59 -18.17
N GLY A 221 2.91 -2.66 -18.96
CA GLY A 221 3.55 -2.64 -20.28
C GLY A 221 5.07 -2.40 -20.23
N ARG A 222 5.74 -2.49 -21.39
CA ARG A 222 7.21 -2.45 -21.52
C ARG A 222 7.86 -1.09 -21.25
N HIS A 223 7.08 -0.03 -21.05
CA HIS A 223 7.65 1.31 -20.83
C HIS A 223 7.62 1.69 -19.35
N PRO A 224 8.76 2.13 -18.79
CA PRO A 224 8.80 2.61 -17.43
C PRO A 224 7.90 3.84 -17.26
N PRO A 225 7.02 3.91 -16.25
CA PRO A 225 6.62 5.22 -15.78
C PRO A 225 7.90 5.94 -15.34
N ALA A 226 8.07 7.17 -15.80
CA ALA A 226 9.02 8.08 -15.17
C ALA A 226 8.76 8.08 -13.66
N ALA A 227 9.78 8.36 -12.85
CA ALA A 227 9.54 8.68 -11.45
C ALA A 227 8.38 9.67 -11.37
N PRO A 228 7.46 9.56 -10.39
CA PRO A 228 6.55 10.68 -10.15
C PRO A 228 7.43 11.93 -10.12
N PRO A 229 7.12 12.98 -10.90
CA PRO A 229 7.97 14.14 -11.03
C PRO A 229 8.07 14.80 -9.65
N ILE A 230 9.03 14.35 -8.86
CA ILE A 230 9.57 15.06 -7.72
C ILE A 230 10.55 16.06 -8.35
N GLU A 231 10.00 16.95 -9.16
CA GLU A 231 10.77 18.04 -9.79
C GLU A 231 11.13 19.08 -8.74
N ASP A 232 10.32 19.18 -7.69
CA ASP A 232 10.54 20.09 -6.59
C ASP A 232 10.59 19.36 -5.25
N LEU A 233 11.82 19.20 -4.74
CA LEU A 233 12.07 18.66 -3.41
C LEU A 233 11.74 19.67 -2.30
N SER A 234 11.51 20.95 -2.62
CA SER A 234 11.06 21.95 -1.64
C SER A 234 9.69 21.62 -1.06
N VAL A 235 8.85 20.91 -1.84
CA VAL A 235 7.55 20.41 -1.41
C VAL A 235 7.68 19.40 -0.25
N PHE A 236 8.86 18.80 -0.07
CA PHE A 236 9.13 17.94 1.08
C PHE A 236 9.49 18.74 2.34
N GLU A 237 9.96 19.99 2.23
CA GLU A 237 10.50 20.74 3.36
C GLU A 237 9.50 20.90 4.51
N ASP A 238 8.23 21.02 4.16
CA ASP A 238 7.10 21.15 5.10
C ASP A 238 6.36 19.83 5.36
N SER A 239 6.78 18.72 4.73
CA SER A 239 6.15 17.42 4.96
C SER A 239 6.45 16.92 6.37
N PRO A 240 5.44 16.55 7.18
CA PRO A 240 5.70 16.02 8.51
C PRO A 240 6.49 14.69 8.46
N MET A 241 6.46 13.94 7.35
CA MET A 241 7.28 12.74 7.17
C MET A 241 8.76 13.10 7.02
N LEU A 242 9.06 14.20 6.33
CA LEU A 242 10.42 14.72 6.24
C LEU A 242 10.92 15.23 7.58
N ALA A 243 10.06 15.88 8.38
CA ALA A 243 10.40 16.31 9.72
C ALA A 243 10.80 15.11 10.61
N ILE A 244 10.07 14.00 10.53
CA ILE A 244 10.42 12.74 11.22
C ILE A 244 11.75 12.19 10.70
N LEU A 245 11.93 12.11 9.37
CA LEU A 245 13.17 11.63 8.75
C LEU A 245 14.39 12.43 9.21
N ARG A 246 14.28 13.76 9.25
CA ARG A 246 15.33 14.66 9.75
C ARG A 246 15.68 14.37 11.20
N ARG A 247 14.69 14.12 12.07
CA ARG A 247 14.94 13.76 13.49
C ARG A 247 15.71 12.44 13.62
N TYR A 248 15.33 11.42 12.87
CA TYR A 248 15.99 10.11 12.89
C TYR A 248 17.37 10.07 12.24
N GLN A 249 17.75 11.12 11.53
CA GLN A 249 19.09 11.27 10.93
C GLN A 249 19.96 12.32 11.65
N ALA A 250 19.36 13.17 12.49
CA ALA A 250 20.08 14.15 13.31
C ALA A 250 20.54 13.59 14.68
N GLY A 251 19.88 12.54 15.18
CA GLY A 251 20.24 11.82 16.42
C GLY A 251 21.06 10.58 16.14
#